data_AF-A0A4Q1JWL6-F1
#
_entry.id   AF-A0A4Q1JWL6-F1
#
_cell.length_a   1.000
_cell.length_b   1.000
_cell.length_c   1.000
_cell.angle_alpha   90.00
_cell.angle_beta   90.00
_cell.angle_gamma   90.00
#
_symmetry.space_group_name_H-M   'P 1'
#
loop_
_entity.id
_entity.type
_entity.pdbx_description
1 polymer ?
#
loop_
_entity_poly.entity_id
_entity_poly.type
_entity_poly.pdbx_seq_one_letter_code
_entity_poly.pdbx_strand_id
1 'polypeptide(L)'
;MRRRALLIAGAAWTLPNSLIGLLLGVLGLAGGARPQWRQRELALVFDRYPWGPGGAITFGNIILNTGSSLDTMCSTYAQRAGLRTEKAICLGDHERAHVYQYMVLGPFFLPVYLLSGGISVRNPFERAADRYAATGAGWWPF
;
A
#
# COMPACT_ATOMS: atom_id res chain seq x y z
N MET A 1 17.44 -18.78 0.91
CA MET A 1 18.34 -17.62 1.12
C MET A 1 18.13 -16.51 0.08
N ARG A 2 18.14 -16.79 -1.24
CA ARG A 2 17.95 -15.80 -2.33
C ARG A 2 16.72 -14.90 -2.20
N ARG A 3 15.53 -15.45 -1.89
CA ARG A 3 14.30 -14.67 -1.73
C ARG A 3 14.39 -13.63 -0.60
N ARG A 4 14.96 -13.99 0.55
CA ARG A 4 15.12 -13.07 1.68
C ARG A 4 16.08 -11.94 1.33
N ALA A 5 17.18 -12.24 0.65
CA ALA A 5 18.13 -11.23 0.18
C ALA A 5 17.46 -10.22 -0.76
N LEU A 6 16.63 -10.67 -1.71
CA LEU A 6 15.87 -9.78 -2.59
C LEU A 6 14.87 -8.90 -1.82
N LEU A 7 14.19 -9.46 -0.82
CA LEU A 7 13.28 -8.68 0.01
C LEU A 7 14.03 -7.61 0.82
N ILE A 8 15.18 -7.96 1.39
CA ILE A 8 16.01 -7.00 2.14
C ILE A 8 16.54 -5.91 1.20
N ALA A 9 17.02 -6.30 0.00
CA ALA A 9 17.49 -5.34 -0.99
C ALA A 9 16.38 -4.38 -1.43
N GLY A 10 15.16 -4.89 -1.67
CA GLY A 10 14.01 -4.04 -2.00
C GLY A 10 13.61 -3.12 -0.85
N ALA A 11 13.61 -3.61 0.39
CA ALA A 11 13.32 -2.80 1.56
C ALA A 11 14.36 -1.70 1.78
N ALA A 12 15.64 -2.02 1.59
CA ALA A 12 16.74 -1.06 1.60
C ALA A 12 16.58 -0.01 0.49
N TRP A 13 16.19 -0.44 -0.71
CA TRP A 13 15.99 0.42 -1.87
C TRP A 13 14.86 1.43 -1.66
N THR A 14 13.77 1.03 -1.01
CA THR A 14 12.64 1.94 -0.72
C THR A 14 12.75 2.69 0.63
N LEU A 15 13.93 2.70 1.27
CA LEU A 15 14.12 3.42 2.54
C LEU A 15 13.73 4.90 2.49
N PRO A 16 14.03 5.68 1.42
CA PRO A 16 13.63 7.09 1.38
C PRO A 16 12.11 7.29 1.51
N ASN A 17 11.30 6.48 0.82
CA ASN A 17 9.84 6.54 0.96
C ASN A 17 9.41 6.05 2.34
N SER A 18 10.03 4.98 2.85
CA SER A 18 9.72 4.44 4.17
C SER A 18 10.00 5.46 5.27
N LEU A 19 11.03 6.30 5.11
CA LEU A 19 11.32 7.38 6.05
C LEU A 19 10.20 8.43 6.06
N ILE A 20 9.66 8.80 4.89
CA ILE A 20 8.49 9.70 4.80
C ILE A 20 7.30 9.09 5.54
N GLY A 21 6.96 7.83 5.23
CA GLY A 21 5.88 7.12 5.90
C GLY A 21 6.09 7.02 7.41
N LEU A 22 7.32 6.74 7.86
CA LEU A 22 7.65 6.62 9.27
C LEU A 22 7.51 7.96 10.00
N LEU A 23 7.99 9.06 9.41
CA LEU A 23 7.83 10.40 9.98
C LEU A 23 6.35 10.75 10.15
N LEU A 24 5.54 10.51 9.11
CA LEU A 24 4.09 10.71 9.17
C LEU A 24 3.43 9.82 10.23
N GLY A 25 3.78 8.53 10.26
CA GLY A 25 3.29 7.58 11.25
C GLY A 25 3.61 7.99 12.69
N VAL A 26 4.83 8.46 12.94
CA VAL A 26 5.27 8.99 14.24
C VAL A 26 4.47 10.22 14.64
N LEU A 27 4.21 11.15 13.72
CA LEU A 27 3.32 12.29 13.98
C LEU A 27 1.90 11.82 14.35
N GLY A 28 1.41 10.76 13.69
CA GLY A 28 0.11 10.16 13.98
C GLY A 28 -0.02 9.56 15.38
N LEU A 29 1.09 9.21 16.06
CA LEU A 29 1.06 8.67 17.42
C LEU A 29 0.42 9.65 18.41
N ALA A 30 0.65 10.96 18.23
CA ALA A 30 0.05 11.99 19.07
C ALA A 30 -1.48 12.04 18.92
N GLY A 31 -2.02 11.60 17.78
CA GLY A 31 -3.46 11.45 17.54
C GLY A 31 -4.00 10.03 17.78
N GLY A 32 -3.22 9.14 18.39
CA GLY A 32 -3.67 7.80 18.78
C GLY A 32 -3.40 6.68 17.77
N ALA A 33 -2.56 6.92 16.75
CA ALA A 33 -2.13 5.87 15.84
C ALA A 33 -1.40 4.74 16.58
N ARG A 34 -1.54 3.51 16.10
CA ARG A 34 -1.01 2.30 16.72
C ARG A 34 -0.07 1.57 15.75
N PRO A 35 1.25 1.59 15.99
CA PRO A 35 2.20 0.90 15.13
C PRO A 35 2.15 -0.61 15.39
N GLN A 36 2.10 -1.40 14.31
CA GLN A 36 2.13 -2.85 14.35
C GLN A 36 2.91 -3.37 13.15
N TRP A 37 3.93 -4.20 13.40
CA TRP A 37 4.59 -4.92 12.32
C TRP A 37 3.67 -6.02 11.79
N ARG A 38 3.43 -6.02 10.48
CA ARG A 38 2.67 -7.09 9.82
C ARG A 38 3.54 -7.84 8.82
N GLN A 39 3.80 -9.12 9.13
CA GLN A 39 4.67 -9.98 8.33
C GLN A 39 4.10 -10.29 6.94
N ARG A 40 2.77 -10.33 6.81
CA ARG A 40 2.09 -10.63 5.54
C ARG A 40 2.32 -9.50 4.54
N GLU A 41 2.13 -8.26 4.97
CA GLU A 41 2.31 -7.05 4.16
C GLU A 41 3.79 -6.64 4.03
N LEU A 42 4.67 -7.20 4.87
CA LEU A 42 6.09 -6.82 4.97
C LEU A 42 6.26 -5.34 5.34
N ALA A 43 5.39 -4.83 6.22
CA ALA A 43 5.33 -3.42 6.54
C ALA A 43 5.05 -3.16 8.02
N LEU A 44 5.52 -2.00 8.49
CA LEU A 44 5.07 -1.41 9.74
C LEU A 44 3.80 -0.60 9.45
N VAL A 45 2.69 -1.01 10.04
CA VAL A 45 1.38 -0.41 9.84
C VAL A 45 1.06 0.49 11.02
N PHE A 46 0.68 1.74 10.77
CA PHE A 46 0.12 2.65 11.76
C PHE A 46 -1.41 2.62 11.62
N ASP A 47 -2.06 1.72 12.37
CA ASP A 47 -3.52 1.62 12.42
C ASP A 47 -4.12 2.80 13.22
N ARG A 48 -5.40 3.11 13.01
CA ARG A 48 -6.11 4.24 13.62
C ARG A 48 -5.44 5.59 13.37
N TYR A 49 -4.85 5.76 12.19
CA TYR A 49 -4.21 7.00 11.80
C TYR A 49 -5.24 8.15 11.77
N PRO A 50 -4.97 9.28 12.45
CA PRO A 50 -5.99 10.29 12.77
C PRO A 50 -6.40 11.20 11.59
N TRP A 51 -5.67 11.18 10.48
CA TRP A 51 -5.87 12.11 9.37
C TRP A 51 -6.08 11.39 8.03
N GLY A 52 -6.87 12.01 7.15
CA GLY A 52 -7.09 11.56 5.78
C GLY A 52 -8.56 11.20 5.47
N PRO A 53 -8.89 10.95 4.20
CA PRO A 53 -10.26 10.74 3.73
C PRO A 53 -10.81 9.31 3.99
N GLY A 54 -10.09 8.49 4.75
CA GLY A 54 -10.38 7.05 4.94
C GLY A 54 -9.51 6.14 4.06
N GLY A 55 -9.42 4.86 4.45
CA GLY A 55 -8.59 3.85 3.77
C GLY A 55 -7.17 3.75 4.34
N ALA A 56 -6.26 3.22 3.52
CA ALA A 56 -4.84 3.10 3.83
C ALA A 56 -4.00 3.73 2.71
N ILE A 57 -2.75 4.09 3.04
CA ILE A 57 -1.76 4.56 2.09
C ILE A 57 -0.40 3.97 2.43
N THR A 58 0.29 3.47 1.40
CA THR A 58 1.62 2.87 1.51
C THR A 58 2.73 3.84 1.12
N PHE A 59 3.80 3.85 1.91
CA PHE A 59 5.06 4.53 1.66
C PHE A 59 6.22 3.55 1.91
N GLY A 60 6.71 2.90 0.85
CA GLY A 60 7.73 1.86 1.00
C GLY A 60 7.23 0.69 1.85
N ASN A 61 7.90 0.44 2.97
CA ASN A 61 7.51 -0.58 3.95
C ASN A 61 6.74 0.00 5.15
N ILE A 62 6.16 1.20 5.02
CA ILE A 62 5.28 1.80 6.02
C ILE A 62 3.88 1.98 5.44
N ILE A 63 2.85 1.62 6.20
CA ILE A 63 1.44 1.79 5.80
C ILE A 63 0.75 2.66 6.85
N LEU A 64 0.06 3.72 6.44
CA LEU A 64 -0.78 4.53 7.31
C LEU A 64 -2.23 4.12 7.05
N ASN A 65 -2.89 3.55 8.05
CA ASN A 65 -4.25 3.07 7.94
C ASN A 65 -5.17 3.84 8.89
N THR A 66 -6.19 4.50 8.34
CA THR A 66 -7.18 5.22 9.13
C THR A 66 -8.12 4.27 9.89
N GLY A 67 -8.28 3.04 9.42
CA GLY A 67 -9.09 2.00 10.05
C GLY A 67 -8.44 1.36 11.27
N SER A 68 -9.18 0.47 11.94
CA SER A 68 -8.67 -0.29 13.08
C SER A 68 -7.83 -1.50 12.70
N SER A 69 -7.94 -1.97 11.45
CA SER A 69 -7.14 -3.05 10.87
C SER A 69 -7.11 -2.96 9.35
N LEU A 70 -6.10 -3.57 8.72
CA LEU A 70 -6.04 -3.81 7.28
C LEU A 70 -6.89 -5.00 6.80
N ASP A 71 -7.37 -5.84 7.72
CA ASP A 71 -8.21 -7.02 7.43
C ASP A 71 -9.67 -6.64 7.13
N THR A 72 -9.87 -5.48 6.48
CA THR A 72 -11.18 -4.97 6.08
C THR A 72 -11.40 -5.16 4.59
N MET A 73 -12.65 -5.37 4.21
CA MET A 73 -13.04 -5.45 2.81
C MET A 73 -13.30 -4.05 2.26
N CYS A 74 -12.76 -3.75 1.09
CA CYS A 74 -13.00 -2.50 0.37
C CYS A 74 -13.44 -2.79 -1.08
N SER A 75 -14.15 -1.83 -1.68
CA SER A 75 -14.49 -1.88 -3.10
C SER A 75 -13.25 -1.60 -3.94
N THR A 76 -13.10 -2.31 -5.06
CA THR A 76 -12.09 -1.99 -6.08
C THR A 76 -12.36 -0.62 -6.69
N TYR A 77 -11.37 -0.02 -7.33
CA TYR A 77 -11.56 1.24 -8.04
C TYR A 77 -12.53 1.12 -9.21
N ALA A 78 -12.54 -0.01 -9.91
CA ALA A 78 -13.46 -0.25 -11.02
C ALA A 78 -14.91 -0.35 -10.54
N GLN A 79 -15.16 -1.02 -9.41
CA GLN A 79 -16.46 -1.05 -8.74
C GLN A 79 -16.89 0.35 -8.29
N ARG A 80 -16.00 1.08 -7.60
CA ARG A 80 -16.30 2.43 -7.09
C ARG A 80 -16.58 3.44 -8.20
N ALA A 81 -15.92 3.29 -9.35
CA ALA A 81 -16.15 4.12 -10.53
C ALA A 81 -17.37 3.68 -11.38
N GLY A 82 -18.09 2.61 -10.98
CA GLY A 82 -19.23 2.08 -11.72
C GLY A 82 -18.87 1.47 -13.10
N LEU A 83 -17.60 1.16 -13.34
CA LEU A 83 -17.13 0.63 -14.62
C LEU A 83 -17.34 -0.88 -14.74
N ARG A 84 -17.30 -1.60 -13.63
CA ARG A 84 -17.47 -3.06 -13.56
C ARG A 84 -18.10 -3.46 -12.23
N THR A 85 -18.79 -4.59 -12.22
CA THR A 85 -19.22 -5.24 -10.97
C THR A 85 -18.14 -6.20 -10.49
N GLU A 86 -17.43 -5.83 -9.43
CA GLU A 86 -16.33 -6.61 -8.85
C GLU A 86 -16.59 -6.89 -7.37
N LYS A 87 -16.11 -8.05 -6.90
CA LYS A 87 -16.20 -8.41 -5.48
C LYS A 87 -15.31 -7.49 -4.65
N ALA A 88 -15.70 -7.27 -3.40
CA ALA A 88 -14.84 -6.58 -2.44
C ALA A 88 -13.52 -7.36 -2.23
N ILE A 89 -12.45 -6.62 -2.00
CA ILE A 89 -11.09 -7.13 -1.83
C ILE A 89 -10.56 -6.80 -0.43
N CYS A 90 -9.57 -7.54 0.06
CA CYS A 90 -8.92 -7.24 1.32
C CYS A 90 -7.98 -6.03 1.16
N LEU A 91 -8.17 -5.00 1.99
CA LEU A 91 -7.34 -3.78 1.96
C LEU A 91 -5.86 -4.10 2.21
N GLY A 92 -5.55 -5.00 3.14
CA GLY A 92 -4.16 -5.41 3.41
C GLY A 92 -3.47 -6.05 2.21
N ASP A 93 -4.17 -6.88 1.43
CA ASP A 93 -3.59 -7.46 0.21
C ASP A 93 -3.40 -6.41 -0.88
N HIS A 94 -4.28 -5.41 -0.97
CA HIS A 94 -4.12 -4.26 -1.87
C HIS A 94 -2.86 -3.44 -1.50
N GLU A 95 -2.72 -3.02 -0.24
CA GLU A 95 -1.54 -2.28 0.22
C GLU A 95 -0.25 -3.09 0.08
N ARG A 96 -0.30 -4.41 0.28
CA ARG A 96 0.85 -5.31 0.05
C ARG A 96 1.33 -5.28 -1.40
N ALA A 97 0.44 -5.14 -2.37
CA ALA A 97 0.84 -4.96 -3.76
C ALA A 97 1.65 -3.67 -3.93
N HIS A 98 1.23 -2.57 -3.30
CA HIS A 98 1.99 -1.33 -3.29
C HIS A 98 3.36 -1.50 -2.63
N VAL A 99 3.46 -2.22 -1.50
CA VAL A 99 4.77 -2.52 -0.89
C VAL A 99 5.70 -3.20 -1.90
N TYR A 100 5.22 -4.18 -2.68
CA TYR A 100 6.03 -4.80 -3.73
C TYR A 100 6.41 -3.84 -4.84
N GLN A 101 5.49 -3.00 -5.30
CA GLN A 101 5.77 -2.01 -6.32
C GLN A 101 6.83 -1.00 -5.85
N TYR A 102 6.76 -0.54 -4.60
CA TYR A 102 7.79 0.27 -3.95
C TYR A 102 9.12 -0.46 -3.84
N MET A 103 9.15 -1.74 -3.49
CA MET A 103 10.40 -2.50 -3.38
C MET A 103 11.09 -2.69 -4.74
N VAL A 104 10.35 -2.61 -5.85
CA VAL A 104 10.92 -2.62 -7.20
C VAL A 104 11.38 -1.22 -7.63
N LEU A 105 10.51 -0.21 -7.50
CA LEU A 105 10.77 1.14 -8.02
C LEU A 105 11.56 2.04 -7.06
N GLY A 106 11.60 1.69 -5.78
CA GLY A 106 12.26 2.44 -4.72
C GLY A 106 11.80 3.90 -4.69
N PRO A 107 12.72 4.88 -4.63
CA PRO A 107 12.39 6.31 -4.56
C PRO A 107 11.54 6.81 -5.74
N PHE A 108 11.55 6.11 -6.89
CA PHE A 108 10.84 6.53 -8.09
C PHE A 108 9.37 6.11 -8.11
N PHE A 109 8.90 5.29 -7.16
CA PHE A 109 7.51 4.86 -7.14
C PHE A 109 6.54 6.04 -7.09
N LEU A 110 6.71 6.98 -6.15
CA LEU A 110 5.81 8.13 -6.01
C LEU A 110 5.74 8.99 -7.28
N PRO A 111 6.87 9.44 -7.90
CA PRO A 111 6.84 10.13 -9.17
C PRO A 111 6.11 9.36 -10.27
N VAL A 112 6.43 8.08 -10.47
CA VAL A 112 5.83 7.26 -11.52
C VAL A 112 4.34 7.03 -11.26
N TYR A 113 3.96 6.80 -10.01
CA TYR A 113 2.57 6.63 -9.58
C TYR A 113 1.73 7.89 -9.86
N LEU A 114 2.26 9.07 -9.53
CA LEU A 114 1.59 10.34 -9.82
C LEU A 114 1.47 10.61 -11.32
N LEU A 115 2.54 10.38 -12.09
CA LEU A 115 2.51 10.49 -13.56
C LEU A 115 1.55 9.49 -14.21
N SER A 116 1.28 8.37 -13.53
CA SER A 116 0.33 7.35 -13.97
C SER A 116 -1.12 7.64 -13.57
N GLY A 117 -1.41 8.80 -12.97
CA GLY A 117 -2.75 9.27 -12.66
C GLY A 117 -3.12 9.27 -11.17
N GLY A 118 -2.18 8.91 -10.28
CA GLY A 118 -2.39 8.97 -8.82
C GLY A 118 -3.50 8.03 -8.33
N ILE A 119 -4.21 8.44 -7.28
CA ILE A 119 -5.31 7.67 -6.67
C ILE A 119 -6.52 7.69 -7.62
N SER A 120 -6.59 6.73 -8.55
CA SER A 120 -7.58 6.71 -9.62
C SER A 120 -7.71 5.33 -10.26
N VAL A 121 -8.92 5.01 -10.74
CA VAL A 121 -9.19 3.81 -11.55
C VAL A 121 -8.35 3.74 -12.84
N ARG A 122 -7.88 4.90 -13.33
CA ARG A 122 -7.04 4.99 -14.52
C ARG A 122 -5.58 4.62 -14.23
N ASN A 123 -5.15 4.60 -12.98
CA ASN A 123 -3.79 4.27 -12.62
C ASN A 123 -3.56 2.75 -12.72
N PRO A 124 -2.60 2.30 -13.56
CA PRO A 124 -2.28 0.88 -13.70
C PRO A 124 -1.77 0.24 -12.41
N PHE A 125 -1.11 0.99 -11.53
CA PHE A 125 -0.63 0.49 -10.24
C PHE A 125 -1.79 0.15 -9.30
N GLU A 126 -2.82 1.00 -9.25
CA GLU A 126 -4.07 0.76 -8.50
C GLU A 126 -4.81 -0.47 -9.02
N ARG A 127 -4.96 -0.59 -10.35
CA ARG A 127 -5.60 -1.76 -10.94
C ARG A 127 -4.82 -3.06 -10.69
N ALA A 128 -3.50 -2.98 -10.66
CA ALA A 128 -2.66 -4.13 -10.33
C ALA A 128 -2.76 -4.51 -8.85
N ALA A 129 -2.87 -3.53 -7.95
CA ALA A 129 -3.13 -3.76 -6.54
C ALA A 129 -4.50 -4.41 -6.31
N ASP A 130 -5.55 -3.91 -6.96
CA ASP A 130 -6.89 -4.53 -6.92
C ASP A 130 -6.88 -5.97 -7.43
N ARG A 131 -6.21 -6.22 -8.56
CA ARG A 131 -6.08 -7.56 -9.14
C ARG A 131 -5.34 -8.52 -8.21
N TYR A 132 -4.25 -8.05 -7.60
CA TYR A 132 -3.49 -8.84 -6.65
C TYR A 132 -4.29 -9.15 -5.40
N ALA A 133 -5.05 -8.19 -4.87
CA ALA A 133 -5.92 -8.43 -3.73
C ALA A 133 -7.06 -9.41 -4.04
N ALA A 134 -7.57 -9.41 -5.27
CA ALA A 134 -8.62 -10.34 -5.72
C ALA A 134 -8.11 -11.77 -6.00
N THR A 135 -6.86 -11.91 -6.46
CA THR A 135 -6.37 -13.20 -7.04
C THR A 135 -5.13 -13.77 -6.37
N GLY A 136 -4.41 -12.98 -5.57
CA GLY A 136 -3.08 -13.32 -5.05
C GLY A 136 -1.95 -13.22 -6.07
N ALA A 137 -2.21 -12.76 -7.30
CA ALA A 137 -1.24 -12.63 -8.39
C ALA A 137 -1.42 -11.33 -9.20
N GLY A 138 -0.39 -10.92 -9.94
CA GLY A 138 -0.47 -9.78 -10.86
C GLY A 138 -0.43 -8.41 -10.18
N TRP A 139 0.39 -8.24 -9.14
CA TRP A 139 0.64 -6.97 -8.45
C TRP A 139 1.43 -5.94 -9.28
N TRP A 140 2.07 -6.37 -10.37
CA TRP A 140 2.80 -5.49 -11.27
C TRP A 140 1.87 -4.95 -12.37
N PRO A 141 1.93 -3.65 -12.72
CA PRO A 141 1.03 -3.01 -13.71
C PRO A 141 1.14 -3.48 -15.16
N PHE A 142 2.17 -4.23 -15.54
CA PHE A 142 2.47 -4.64 -16.92
C PHE A 142 2.63 -6.14 -17.08
#